data_AF-A0A382JSS5-F1
#
_entry.id   AF-A0A382JSS5-F1
#
_cell.length_a   1.000
_cell.length_b   1.000
_cell.length_c   1.000
_cell.angle_alpha   90.00
_cell.angle_beta   90.00
_cell.angle_gamma   90.00
#
_symmetry.space_group_name_H-M   'P 1'
#
loop_
_entity.id
_entity.type
_entity.pdbx_description
1 polymer ?
#
loop_
_entity_poly.entity_id
_entity_poly.type
_entity_poly.pdbx_seq_one_letter_code
_entity_poly.pdbx_strand_id
1 'polypeptide(L)'
;MLFRSKLVYRSVSVIAKRPMIITCLFGALLGSSPLAIAQPPLEVDEAMLHEVFRGADSFSAKEGSPPIYKAYSDNPETPEPEVIGYLFETPDWPPEEIGYSGPVDVLVGMDLKGTIADIKVLYYLESYKSIRGDFINSEYFPDQFKAKNIVDGFRVGRDIDGISRATISSWAVARGVRNAARRVAQTHLSDSDFVSLTNSDALGLRVLEEKTWEEMIESGLVVEMNIVQPDQTVLELVLAFIGHEGIGELL
;
A
#
# COMPACT_ATOMS: atom_id res chain seq x y z
N MET A 1 20.41 -50.63 -68.53
CA MET A 1 21.29 -49.77 -67.69
C MET A 1 21.04 -50.17 -66.23
N LEU A 2 21.77 -51.14 -65.66
CA LEU A 2 23.09 -51.07 -64.96
C LEU A 2 23.12 -50.07 -63.78
N PHE A 3 23.66 -50.32 -62.58
CA PHE A 3 23.84 -51.47 -61.67
C PHE A 3 24.56 -50.89 -60.41
N ARG A 4 24.24 -51.38 -59.19
CA ARG A 4 25.06 -51.39 -57.93
C ARG A 4 25.54 -50.06 -57.30
N SER A 5 26.06 -49.98 -56.07
CA SER A 5 25.91 -50.59 -54.73
C SER A 5 27.15 -50.19 -53.89
N LYS A 6 27.02 -50.12 -52.55
CA LYS A 6 28.07 -50.32 -51.51
C LYS A 6 29.03 -49.14 -51.22
N LEU A 7 29.17 -48.62 -49.98
CA LEU A 7 29.74 -49.13 -48.70
C LEU A 7 31.00 -48.25 -48.42
N VAL A 8 31.36 -47.72 -47.25
CA VAL A 8 31.78 -48.36 -45.98
C VAL A 8 32.05 -47.25 -44.94
N TYR A 9 31.66 -47.50 -43.70
CA TYR A 9 32.02 -46.78 -42.48
C TYR A 9 33.38 -47.26 -41.95
N ARG A 10 34.23 -46.39 -41.38
CA ARG A 10 35.42 -46.83 -40.63
C ARG A 10 35.67 -45.96 -39.41
N SER A 11 35.36 -46.51 -38.25
CA SER A 11 35.82 -46.05 -36.93
C SER A 11 37.23 -46.56 -36.69
N VAL A 12 38.12 -45.72 -36.15
CA VAL A 12 39.26 -46.15 -35.32
C VAL A 12 39.55 -45.08 -34.26
N SER A 13 39.48 -45.48 -33.01
CA SER A 13 39.91 -44.77 -31.80
C SER A 13 41.38 -45.08 -31.48
N VAL A 14 42.19 -44.08 -31.09
CA VAL A 14 43.53 -44.29 -30.48
C VAL A 14 43.79 -43.28 -29.36
N ILE A 15 43.68 -43.79 -28.13
CA ILE A 15 44.59 -43.75 -26.97
C ILE A 15 45.32 -42.44 -26.57
N ALA A 16 45.15 -42.15 -25.28
CA ALA A 16 45.72 -41.15 -24.39
C ALA A 16 47.25 -40.92 -24.40
N LYS A 17 47.65 -39.69 -24.00
CA LYS A 17 48.53 -39.39 -22.85
C LYS A 17 48.63 -37.86 -22.60
N ARG A 18 48.30 -37.43 -21.37
CA ARG A 18 48.66 -36.13 -20.73
C ARG A 18 50.07 -36.26 -20.10
N PRO A 19 50.72 -35.22 -19.52
CA PRO A 19 50.53 -33.75 -19.57
C PRO A 19 51.86 -32.97 -19.81
N MET A 20 51.82 -31.67 -20.10
CA MET A 20 52.88 -30.76 -19.63
C MET A 20 52.32 -29.35 -19.42
N ILE A 21 52.56 -28.85 -18.21
CA ILE A 21 52.13 -27.59 -17.63
C ILE A 21 53.01 -26.47 -18.18
N ILE A 22 52.40 -25.42 -18.73
CA ILE A 22 53.05 -24.10 -18.90
C ILE A 22 52.08 -23.07 -18.30
N THR A 23 52.47 -22.59 -17.12
CA THR A 23 51.79 -21.56 -16.34
C THR A 23 52.08 -20.19 -16.96
N CYS A 24 51.09 -19.56 -17.59
CA CYS A 24 51.09 -18.13 -17.88
C CYS A 24 50.20 -17.41 -16.87
N LEU A 25 50.82 -16.64 -15.98
CA LEU A 25 50.18 -15.82 -14.95
C LEU A 25 49.59 -14.56 -15.61
N PHE A 26 48.30 -14.58 -15.93
CA PHE A 26 47.56 -13.39 -16.36
C PHE A 26 46.81 -12.84 -15.15
N GLY A 27 47.33 -11.77 -14.55
CA GLY A 27 46.70 -11.09 -13.42
C GLY A 27 45.45 -10.33 -13.87
N ALA A 28 44.28 -10.95 -13.70
CA ALA A 28 42.99 -10.28 -13.81
C ALA A 28 42.66 -9.63 -12.46
N LEU A 29 42.90 -8.31 -12.35
CA LEU A 29 42.31 -7.46 -11.32
C LEU A 29 40.81 -7.30 -11.63
N LEU A 30 40.01 -8.28 -11.22
CA LEU A 30 38.57 -8.12 -11.09
C LEU A 30 38.31 -7.23 -9.88
N GLY A 31 38.05 -5.95 -10.14
CA GLY A 31 37.50 -5.04 -9.15
C GLY A 31 36.14 -5.58 -8.71
N SER A 32 36.11 -6.18 -7.53
CA SER A 32 34.88 -6.47 -6.82
C SER A 32 34.25 -5.15 -6.42
N SER A 33 33.30 -4.65 -7.21
CA SER A 33 32.36 -3.64 -6.73
C SER A 33 31.66 -4.25 -5.51
N PRO A 34 31.66 -3.60 -4.32
CA PRO A 34 30.82 -4.08 -3.25
C PRO A 34 29.38 -4.01 -3.74
N LEU A 35 28.72 -5.17 -3.87
CA LEU A 35 27.26 -5.19 -3.94
C LEU A 35 26.78 -4.41 -2.73
N ALA A 36 26.04 -3.33 -2.96
CA ALA A 36 25.25 -2.70 -1.93
C ALA A 36 24.30 -3.77 -1.39
N ILE A 37 24.59 -4.29 -0.19
CA ILE A 37 23.66 -5.15 0.53
C ILE A 37 22.52 -4.23 0.94
N ALA A 38 21.45 -4.21 0.14
CA ALA A 38 20.16 -3.74 0.60
C ALA A 38 19.84 -4.56 1.87
N GLN A 39 19.59 -3.89 2.99
CA GLN A 39 19.07 -4.59 4.16
C GLN A 39 17.79 -5.32 3.72
N PRO A 40 17.65 -6.64 3.97
CA PRO A 40 16.39 -7.31 3.71
C PRO A 40 15.28 -6.61 4.52
N PRO A 41 14.04 -6.56 4.01
CA PRO A 41 12.90 -6.08 4.78
C PRO A 41 12.88 -6.78 6.13
N LEU A 42 12.56 -6.03 7.18
CA LEU A 42 12.39 -6.61 8.51
C LEU A 42 11.27 -7.65 8.43
N GLU A 43 11.60 -8.92 8.65
CA GLU A 43 10.60 -9.97 8.72
C GLU A 43 9.70 -9.70 9.93
N VAL A 44 8.39 -9.65 9.70
CA VAL A 44 7.40 -9.47 10.75
C VAL A 44 7.41 -10.70 11.65
N ASP A 45 7.79 -10.50 12.91
CA ASP A 45 7.75 -11.51 13.95
C ASP A 45 6.46 -11.40 14.79
N GLU A 46 6.19 -12.42 15.59
CA GLU A 46 5.01 -12.49 16.44
C GLU A 46 4.97 -11.38 17.51
N ALA A 47 6.13 -10.88 17.96
CA ALA A 47 6.20 -9.78 18.91
C ALA A 47 5.71 -8.47 18.27
N MET A 48 6.04 -8.23 16.99
CA MET A 48 5.53 -7.09 16.23
C MET A 48 4.02 -7.19 15.98
N LEU A 49 3.51 -8.40 15.71
CA LEU A 49 2.06 -8.61 15.58
C LEU A 49 1.33 -8.30 16.89
N HIS A 50 1.84 -8.76 18.04
CA HIS A 50 1.28 -8.44 19.36
C HIS A 50 1.41 -6.95 19.71
N GLU A 51 2.50 -6.29 19.34
CA GLU A 51 2.68 -4.85 19.58
C GLU A 51 1.59 -4.03 18.89
N VAL A 52 1.31 -4.39 17.63
CA VAL A 52 0.31 -3.72 16.78
C VAL A 52 -1.12 -4.10 17.15
N PHE A 53 -1.36 -5.36 17.54
CA PHE A 53 -2.69 -5.86 17.88
C PHE A 53 -2.68 -6.54 19.26
N ARG A 54 -2.61 -5.70 20.31
CA ARG A 54 -2.48 -6.16 21.71
C ARG A 54 -3.66 -6.95 22.25
N GLY A 55 -4.82 -6.84 21.61
CA GLY A 55 -6.05 -7.52 22.02
C GLY A 55 -6.19 -8.96 21.50
N ALA A 56 -5.22 -9.44 20.71
CA ALA A 56 -5.24 -10.79 20.16
C ALA A 56 -4.49 -11.77 21.08
N ASP A 57 -5.05 -12.97 21.21
CA ASP A 57 -4.45 -14.09 21.94
C ASP A 57 -3.48 -14.88 21.06
N SER A 58 -3.74 -14.96 19.74
CA SER A 58 -2.86 -15.60 18.76
C SER A 58 -3.04 -15.04 17.34
N PHE A 59 -2.11 -15.39 16.44
CA PHE A 59 -2.13 -14.96 15.04
C PHE A 59 -2.01 -16.13 14.06
N SER A 60 -2.60 -15.99 12.87
CA SER A 60 -2.34 -16.92 11.77
C SER A 60 -0.94 -16.71 11.17
N ALA A 61 -0.46 -17.71 10.45
CA ALA A 61 0.58 -17.46 9.45
C ALA A 61 0.06 -16.48 8.37
N LYS A 62 0.98 -15.81 7.69
CA LYS A 62 0.67 -14.94 6.56
C LYS A 62 0.02 -15.76 5.44
N GLU A 63 -1.24 -15.45 5.10
CA GLU A 63 -2.05 -16.23 4.16
C GLU A 63 -2.91 -15.34 3.26
N GLY A 64 -3.40 -15.88 2.14
CA GLY A 64 -4.24 -15.16 1.18
C GLY A 64 -3.49 -14.52 0.01
N SER A 65 -4.25 -13.88 -0.88
CA SER A 65 -3.72 -13.14 -2.04
C SER A 65 -4.63 -11.95 -2.35
N PRO A 66 -4.27 -10.71 -1.96
CA PRO A 66 -3.04 -10.33 -1.25
C PRO A 66 -2.94 -10.90 0.18
N PRO A 67 -1.73 -11.09 0.70
CA PRO A 67 -1.53 -11.74 1.99
C PRO A 67 -1.95 -10.87 3.19
N ILE A 68 -2.45 -11.54 4.23
CA ILE A 68 -2.85 -10.98 5.53
C ILE A 68 -2.47 -11.93 6.67
N TYR A 69 -2.47 -11.40 7.88
CA TYR A 69 -2.49 -12.15 9.13
C TYR A 69 -3.87 -12.00 9.76
N LYS A 70 -4.40 -13.06 10.35
CA LYS A 70 -5.62 -13.01 11.16
C LYS A 70 -5.25 -12.90 12.62
N ALA A 71 -5.91 -11.99 13.33
CA ALA A 71 -5.85 -11.87 14.78
C ALA A 71 -7.00 -12.67 15.39
N TYR A 72 -6.69 -13.52 16.35
CA TYR A 72 -7.66 -14.39 17.01
C TYR A 72 -7.83 -14.02 18.49
N SER A 73 -9.04 -14.21 19.00
CA SER A 73 -9.30 -14.26 20.44
C SER A 73 -9.88 -15.61 20.84
N ASP A 74 -9.39 -16.13 21.96
CA ASP A 74 -9.91 -17.34 22.56
C ASP A 74 -11.20 -17.02 23.32
N ASN A 75 -12.30 -17.64 22.91
CA ASN A 75 -13.57 -17.52 23.61
C ASN A 75 -13.80 -18.79 24.46
N PRO A 76 -13.94 -18.69 25.79
CA PRO A 76 -14.18 -19.85 26.64
C PRO A 76 -15.50 -20.58 26.35
N GLU A 77 -16.41 -19.96 25.58
CA GLU A 77 -17.69 -20.53 25.17
C GLU A 77 -17.63 -21.29 23.84
N THR A 78 -16.62 -21.05 22.98
CA THR A 78 -16.46 -21.74 21.70
C THR A 78 -15.13 -22.49 21.61
N PRO A 79 -15.12 -23.74 21.09
CA PRO A 79 -13.86 -24.48 20.93
C PRO A 79 -12.92 -23.89 19.87
N GLU A 80 -13.46 -23.09 18.95
CA GLU A 80 -12.70 -22.47 17.87
C GLU A 80 -12.43 -21.01 18.19
N PRO A 81 -11.19 -20.52 17.94
CA PRO A 81 -10.83 -19.13 18.16
C PRO A 81 -11.57 -18.21 17.17
N GLU A 82 -12.06 -17.09 17.67
CA GLU A 82 -12.80 -16.10 16.87
C GLU A 82 -11.83 -15.11 16.23
N VAL A 83 -12.05 -14.78 14.95
CA VAL A 83 -11.28 -13.71 14.29
C VAL A 83 -11.76 -12.37 14.82
N ILE A 84 -10.86 -11.56 15.38
CA ILE A 84 -11.19 -10.24 15.92
C ILE A 84 -10.63 -9.09 15.06
N GLY A 85 -9.79 -9.40 14.09
CA GLY A 85 -9.19 -8.42 13.20
C GLY A 85 -8.18 -9.01 12.23
N TYR A 86 -7.58 -8.13 11.44
CA TYR A 86 -6.59 -8.45 10.42
C TYR A 86 -5.36 -7.56 10.60
N LEU A 87 -4.19 -8.14 10.32
CA LEU A 87 -2.95 -7.39 10.14
C LEU A 87 -2.42 -7.59 8.73
N PHE A 88 -1.76 -6.58 8.18
CA PHE A 88 -1.23 -6.63 6.82
C PHE A 88 -0.10 -5.62 6.67
N GLU A 89 0.78 -5.88 5.71
CA GLU A 89 1.88 -4.98 5.38
C GLU A 89 1.48 -4.14 4.15
N THR A 90 1.71 -2.83 4.19
CA THR A 90 1.38 -1.93 3.08
C THR A 90 2.00 -2.33 1.73
N PRO A 91 3.22 -2.92 1.63
CA PRO A 91 3.80 -3.33 0.35
C PRO A 91 3.02 -4.45 -0.35
N ASP A 92 2.30 -5.27 0.40
CA ASP A 92 1.50 -6.35 -0.18
C ASP A 92 0.23 -5.84 -0.88
N TRP A 93 -0.13 -4.58 -0.66
CA TRP A 93 -1.39 -3.97 -1.10
C TRP A 93 -1.15 -2.77 -2.04
N PRO A 94 -0.64 -3.01 -3.28
CA PRO A 94 -0.20 -1.95 -4.18
C PRO A 94 -1.35 -1.05 -4.67
N PRO A 95 -1.09 0.23 -5.02
CA PRO A 95 0.24 0.83 -5.18
C PRO A 95 0.87 1.22 -3.84
N GLU A 96 2.18 0.99 -3.75
CA GLU A 96 2.99 1.48 -2.64
C GLU A 96 3.07 3.01 -2.66
N GLU A 97 3.01 3.62 -1.48
CA GLU A 97 3.22 5.05 -1.34
C GLU A 97 4.70 5.35 -1.17
N ILE A 98 5.19 6.30 -1.96
CA ILE A 98 6.60 6.66 -1.99
C ILE A 98 6.82 7.87 -1.08
N GLY A 99 7.69 7.70 -0.08
CA GLY A 99 8.23 8.78 0.75
C GLY A 99 9.15 9.71 -0.05
N TYR A 100 9.95 10.51 0.64
CA TYR A 100 10.86 11.43 -0.05
C TYR A 100 11.99 10.68 -0.77
N SER A 101 12.52 9.60 -0.18
CA SER A 101 13.64 8.85 -0.77
C SER A 101 13.31 7.42 -1.24
N GLY A 102 12.11 6.91 -0.95
CA GLY A 102 11.69 5.56 -1.34
C GLY A 102 10.37 5.13 -0.66
N PRO A 103 9.90 3.90 -0.92
CA PRO A 103 8.71 3.34 -0.25
C PRO A 103 8.84 3.34 1.27
N VAL A 104 7.68 3.37 1.94
CA VAL A 104 7.57 3.23 3.39
C VAL A 104 6.68 2.04 3.71
N ASP A 105 7.28 1.04 4.34
CA ASP A 105 6.65 -0.23 4.66
C ASP A 105 6.10 -0.16 6.08
N VAL A 106 4.81 -0.45 6.22
CA VAL A 106 4.08 -0.32 7.47
C VAL A 106 3.27 -1.59 7.72
N LEU A 107 3.42 -2.16 8.92
CA LEU A 107 2.51 -3.16 9.45
C LEU A 107 1.31 -2.43 10.06
N VAL A 108 0.11 -2.80 9.64
CA VAL A 108 -1.13 -2.18 10.09
C VAL A 108 -2.02 -3.24 10.73
N GLY A 109 -2.56 -2.96 11.91
CA GLY A 109 -3.60 -3.78 12.54
C GLY A 109 -4.95 -3.09 12.48
N MET A 110 -5.98 -3.84 12.09
CA MET A 110 -7.33 -3.31 11.90
C MET A 110 -8.37 -4.29 12.45
N ASP A 111 -9.34 -3.79 13.22
CA ASP A 111 -10.45 -4.59 13.73
C ASP A 111 -11.51 -4.88 12.64
N LEU A 112 -12.51 -5.70 12.98
CA LEU A 112 -13.60 -6.03 12.06
C LEU A 112 -14.54 -4.87 11.72
N LYS A 113 -14.42 -3.73 12.40
CA LYS A 113 -15.20 -2.52 12.15
C LYS A 113 -14.44 -1.52 11.27
N GLY A 114 -13.24 -1.89 10.81
CA GLY A 114 -12.38 -0.99 10.04
C GLY A 114 -11.70 0.06 10.90
N THR A 115 -11.57 -0.15 12.21
CA THR A 115 -10.83 0.72 13.11
C THR A 115 -9.40 0.24 13.22
N ILE A 116 -8.44 1.15 13.06
CA ILE A 116 -7.02 0.85 13.19
C ILE A 116 -6.70 0.61 14.68
N ALA A 117 -6.20 -0.57 14.99
CA ALA A 117 -5.74 -0.92 16.33
C ALA A 117 -4.43 -0.19 16.65
N ASP A 118 -3.45 -0.31 15.76
CA ASP A 118 -2.16 0.39 15.80
C ASP A 118 -1.45 0.25 14.44
N ILE A 119 -0.32 0.93 14.27
CA ILE A 119 0.61 0.72 13.15
C ILE A 119 2.05 0.60 13.65
N LYS A 120 2.90 -0.09 12.89
CA LYS A 120 4.34 -0.14 13.11
C LYS A 120 5.06 0.08 11.79
N VAL A 121 5.99 1.04 11.76
CA VAL A 121 6.82 1.27 10.58
C VAL A 121 7.90 0.20 10.55
N LEU A 122 7.88 -0.66 9.53
CA LEU A 122 8.80 -1.77 9.37
C LEU A 122 10.10 -1.29 8.72
N TYR A 123 9.97 -0.58 7.62
CA TYR A 123 11.12 -0.19 6.82
C TYR A 123 10.85 1.12 6.09
N TYR A 124 11.87 1.96 6.01
CA TYR A 124 11.84 3.13 5.14
C TYR A 124 13.24 3.61 4.81
N LEU A 125 13.39 4.13 3.60
CA LEU A 125 14.58 4.82 3.16
C LEU A 125 14.32 6.32 3.19
N GLU A 126 15.03 7.03 4.08
CA GLU A 126 15.02 8.48 4.07
C GLU A 126 16.40 9.08 4.30
N SER A 127 16.75 10.07 3.47
CA SER A 127 18.01 10.81 3.55
C SER A 127 18.27 11.38 4.95
N TYR A 128 17.21 11.83 5.64
CA TYR A 128 17.28 12.41 6.97
C TYR A 128 17.48 11.39 8.10
N LYS A 129 17.33 10.09 7.85
CA LYS A 129 17.54 9.04 8.87
C LYS A 129 18.96 9.07 9.44
N SER A 130 19.95 9.44 8.61
CA SER A 130 21.36 9.58 9.03
C SER A 130 21.61 10.67 10.08
N ILE A 131 20.76 11.70 10.14
CA ILE A 131 20.93 12.87 11.02
C ILE A 131 19.90 12.87 12.15
N ARG A 132 18.68 12.40 11.89
CA ARG A 132 17.56 12.43 12.84
C ARG A 132 17.20 11.08 13.45
N GLY A 133 17.87 10.00 13.04
CA GLY A 133 17.53 8.66 13.49
C GLY A 133 16.17 8.19 12.97
N ASP A 134 15.50 7.33 13.73
CA ASP A 134 14.26 6.67 13.34
C ASP A 134 13.02 7.57 13.56
N PHE A 135 13.03 8.75 12.94
CA PHE A 135 12.09 9.82 13.24
C PHE A 135 10.62 9.51 12.89
N ILE A 136 10.36 8.62 11.93
CA ILE A 136 8.99 8.23 11.55
C ILE A 136 8.42 7.25 12.59
N ASN A 137 9.27 6.34 13.08
CA ASN A 137 8.92 5.33 14.09
C ASN A 137 9.08 5.87 15.53
N SER A 138 9.04 7.19 15.71
CA SER A 138 9.00 7.80 17.04
C SER A 138 7.64 7.57 17.68
N GLU A 139 7.54 7.51 19.01
CA GLU A 139 6.26 7.20 19.71
C GLU A 139 5.08 8.08 19.25
N TYR A 140 5.32 9.34 18.90
CA TYR A 140 4.23 10.27 18.59
C TYR A 140 3.52 10.03 17.25
N PHE A 141 4.24 9.66 16.19
CA PHE A 141 3.66 9.67 14.85
C PHE A 141 2.77 8.45 14.56
N PRO A 142 3.22 7.20 14.78
CA PRO A 142 2.39 6.00 14.64
C PRO A 142 1.18 5.98 15.58
N ASP A 143 1.34 6.48 16.82
CA ASP A 143 0.27 6.48 17.83
C ASP A 143 -0.96 7.28 17.42
N GLN A 144 -0.81 8.25 16.51
CA GLN A 144 -1.94 9.01 15.99
C GLN A 144 -2.91 8.14 15.19
N PHE A 145 -2.49 6.99 14.66
CA PHE A 145 -3.36 6.12 13.87
C PHE A 145 -4.29 5.26 14.73
N LYS A 146 -3.97 5.08 16.02
CA LYS A 146 -4.78 4.31 16.97
C LYS A 146 -6.21 4.82 17.01
N ALA A 147 -7.17 3.89 17.00
CA ALA A 147 -8.60 4.15 17.07
C ALA A 147 -9.18 5.00 15.92
N LYS A 148 -8.41 5.31 14.86
CA LYS A 148 -8.95 5.95 13.67
C LYS A 148 -9.68 4.94 12.81
N ASN A 149 -10.79 5.37 12.19
CA ASN A 149 -11.54 4.49 11.32
C ASN A 149 -11.15 4.72 9.85
N ILE A 150 -11.15 3.66 9.04
CA ILE A 150 -10.80 3.73 7.61
C ILE A 150 -11.73 4.62 6.79
N VAL A 151 -12.91 4.99 7.29
CA VAL A 151 -13.79 6.00 6.66
C VAL A 151 -13.14 7.40 6.71
N ASP A 152 -12.26 7.67 7.68
CA ASP A 152 -11.59 8.95 7.82
C ASP A 152 -10.59 9.20 6.69
N GLY A 153 -10.25 10.48 6.47
CA GLY A 153 -9.40 10.90 5.35
C GLY A 153 -7.90 10.64 5.52
N PHE A 154 -7.42 10.47 6.76
CA PHE A 154 -6.01 10.35 7.15
C PHE A 154 -5.12 11.44 6.51
N ARG A 155 -5.64 12.67 6.42
CA ARG A 155 -4.91 13.79 5.80
C ARG A 155 -3.94 14.39 6.78
N VAL A 156 -2.67 14.47 6.37
CA VAL A 156 -1.66 15.16 7.15
C VAL A 156 -1.94 16.67 7.19
N GLY A 157 -1.89 17.27 8.38
CA GLY A 157 -2.26 18.65 8.67
C GLY A 157 -3.75 18.88 8.91
N ARG A 158 -4.58 17.82 8.87
CA ARG A 158 -6.01 17.90 9.21
C ARG A 158 -6.43 16.79 10.17
N ASP A 159 -6.15 15.55 9.78
CA ASP A 159 -6.55 14.34 10.51
C ASP A 159 -5.34 13.68 11.21
N ILE A 160 -4.11 13.93 10.72
CA ILE A 160 -2.83 13.45 11.24
C ILE A 160 -1.84 14.62 11.30
N ASP A 161 -1.10 14.79 12.38
CA ASP A 161 -0.01 15.74 12.46
C ASP A 161 1.21 15.25 11.67
N GLY A 162 1.69 16.10 10.77
CA GLY A 162 2.87 15.81 9.97
C GLY A 162 4.17 15.97 10.77
N ILE A 163 5.21 15.26 10.34
CA ILE A 163 6.54 15.43 10.90
C ILE A 163 7.19 16.65 10.26
N SER A 164 7.65 17.58 11.10
CA SER A 164 8.32 18.80 10.64
C SER A 164 9.52 18.50 9.75
N ARG A 165 9.47 19.02 8.51
CA ARG A 165 10.45 18.81 7.42
C ARG A 165 10.49 17.38 6.85
N ALA A 166 9.45 16.58 7.08
CA ALA A 166 9.28 15.27 6.47
C ALA A 166 7.84 15.08 5.95
N THR A 167 7.28 16.15 5.35
CA THR A 167 5.89 16.18 4.87
C THR A 167 5.58 15.05 3.87
N ILE A 168 6.48 14.79 2.91
CA ILE A 168 6.27 13.74 1.90
C ILE A 168 6.28 12.36 2.56
N SER A 169 7.20 12.09 3.47
CA SER A 169 7.25 10.82 4.21
C SER A 169 6.02 10.62 5.09
N SER A 170 5.57 11.68 5.79
CA SER A 170 4.32 11.63 6.56
C SER A 170 3.10 11.36 5.67
N TRP A 171 3.06 11.96 4.48
CA TRP A 171 1.98 11.69 3.51
C TRP A 171 2.01 10.25 3.02
N ALA A 172 3.20 9.71 2.74
CA ALA A 172 3.36 8.34 2.28
C ALA A 172 2.83 7.33 3.31
N VAL A 173 3.21 7.48 4.59
CA VAL A 173 2.66 6.62 5.66
C VAL A 173 1.15 6.76 5.76
N ALA A 174 0.64 7.99 5.88
CA ALA A 174 -0.78 8.21 6.12
C ALA A 174 -1.66 7.70 4.98
N ARG A 175 -1.24 7.92 3.72
CA ARG A 175 -1.92 7.37 2.54
C ARG A 175 -1.75 5.86 2.43
N GLY A 176 -0.58 5.34 2.73
CA GLY A 176 -0.26 3.91 2.59
C GLY A 176 -1.14 3.09 3.53
N VAL A 177 -1.17 3.48 4.81
CA VAL A 177 -2.05 2.87 5.82
C VAL A 177 -3.50 2.96 5.38
N ARG A 178 -3.99 4.15 5.00
CA ARG A 178 -5.38 4.34 4.58
C ARG A 178 -5.76 3.46 3.38
N ASN A 179 -4.96 3.51 2.33
CA ASN A 179 -5.27 2.86 1.05
C ASN A 179 -5.21 1.34 1.20
N ALA A 180 -4.19 0.81 1.88
CA ALA A 180 -4.08 -0.62 2.14
C ALA A 180 -5.23 -1.12 3.04
N ALA A 181 -5.54 -0.42 4.14
CA ALA A 181 -6.61 -0.80 5.05
C ALA A 181 -7.97 -0.85 4.36
N ARG A 182 -8.28 0.12 3.51
CA ARG A 182 -9.53 0.13 2.72
C ARG A 182 -9.63 -1.05 1.75
N ARG A 183 -8.51 -1.47 1.14
CA ARG A 183 -8.49 -2.63 0.23
C ARG A 183 -8.66 -3.94 0.99
N VAL A 184 -8.03 -4.07 2.16
CA VAL A 184 -8.24 -5.20 3.07
C VAL A 184 -9.70 -5.27 3.49
N ALA A 185 -10.30 -4.14 3.87
CA ALA A 185 -11.70 -4.06 4.25
C ALA A 185 -12.64 -4.44 3.10
N GLN A 186 -12.40 -3.97 1.88
CA GLN A 186 -13.19 -4.37 0.71
C GLN A 186 -13.13 -5.88 0.45
N THR A 187 -12.00 -6.52 0.76
CA THR A 187 -11.79 -7.95 0.50
C THR A 187 -12.33 -8.83 1.63
N HIS A 188 -12.22 -8.38 2.89
CA HIS A 188 -12.45 -9.21 4.07
C HIS A 188 -13.57 -8.72 5.01
N LEU A 189 -14.03 -7.48 4.85
CA LEU A 189 -15.03 -6.84 5.72
C LEU A 189 -16.29 -6.43 4.93
N SER A 190 -16.90 -7.38 4.23
CA SER A 190 -18.06 -7.14 3.35
C SER A 190 -19.26 -6.49 4.05
N ASP A 191 -19.43 -6.74 5.35
CA ASP A 191 -20.53 -6.22 6.17
C ASP A 191 -20.16 -4.98 7.00
N SER A 192 -18.95 -4.41 6.81
CA SER A 192 -18.52 -3.24 7.58
C SER A 192 -19.25 -1.95 7.17
N ASP A 193 -19.38 -1.02 8.12
CA ASP A 193 -19.90 0.33 7.87
C ASP A 193 -19.14 1.03 6.74
N PHE A 194 -17.83 0.80 6.61
CA PHE A 194 -17.02 1.33 5.52
C PHE A 194 -17.49 0.83 4.14
N VAL A 195 -17.73 -0.47 3.98
CA VAL A 195 -18.20 -1.03 2.70
C VAL A 195 -19.60 -0.52 2.38
N SER A 196 -20.46 -0.42 3.39
CA SER A 196 -21.81 0.14 3.24
C SER A 196 -21.79 1.62 2.83
N LEU A 197 -20.99 2.44 3.49
CA LEU A 197 -20.82 3.87 3.16
C LEU A 197 -20.21 4.04 1.78
N THR A 198 -19.13 3.32 1.46
CA THR A 198 -18.48 3.35 0.14
C THR A 198 -19.48 2.98 -0.97
N ASN A 199 -20.31 1.95 -0.75
CA ASN A 199 -21.35 1.57 -1.69
C ASN A 199 -22.41 2.67 -1.86
N SER A 200 -22.82 3.32 -0.77
CA SER A 200 -23.78 4.42 -0.82
C SER A 200 -23.22 5.68 -1.51
N ASP A 201 -21.95 6.02 -1.27
CA ASP A 201 -21.26 7.13 -1.92
C ASP A 201 -21.10 6.86 -3.42
N ALA A 202 -20.69 5.64 -3.79
CA ALA A 202 -20.60 5.21 -5.18
C ALA A 202 -21.96 5.16 -5.89
N LEU A 203 -23.05 4.85 -5.17
CA LEU A 203 -24.40 4.99 -5.69
C LEU A 203 -24.78 6.46 -5.87
N GLY A 204 -24.48 7.31 -4.89
CA GLY A 204 -24.73 8.75 -4.95
C GLY A 204 -24.01 9.41 -6.12
N LEU A 205 -22.73 9.09 -6.33
CA LEU A 205 -21.92 9.58 -7.43
C LEU A 205 -22.49 9.16 -8.79
N ARG A 206 -22.92 7.90 -8.95
CA ARG A 206 -23.57 7.43 -10.19
C ARG A 206 -24.88 8.17 -10.47
N VAL A 207 -25.69 8.41 -9.44
CA VAL A 207 -26.92 9.20 -9.58
C VAL A 207 -26.62 10.64 -9.99
N LEU A 208 -25.51 11.22 -9.53
CA LEU A 208 -25.06 12.55 -9.94
C LEU A 208 -24.47 12.57 -11.35
N GLU A 209 -23.70 11.56 -11.74
CA GLU A 209 -23.16 11.37 -13.11
C GLU A 209 -24.26 11.35 -14.18
N GLU A 210 -25.42 10.78 -13.85
CA GLU A 210 -26.55 10.68 -14.78
C GLU A 210 -27.32 12.00 -14.93
N LYS A 211 -27.09 13.00 -14.06
CA LYS A 211 -27.82 14.28 -14.12
C LYS A 211 -27.26 15.20 -15.19
N THR A 212 -28.15 15.90 -15.89
CA THR A 212 -27.72 17.00 -16.76
C THR A 212 -27.44 18.26 -15.95
N TRP A 213 -26.72 19.21 -16.56
CA TRP A 213 -26.42 20.50 -15.95
C TRP A 213 -27.68 21.27 -15.52
N GLU A 214 -28.72 21.24 -16.36
CA GLU A 214 -30.00 21.87 -16.08
C GLU A 214 -30.72 21.23 -14.89
N GLU A 215 -30.68 19.91 -14.79
CA GLU A 215 -31.25 19.16 -13.65
C GLU A 215 -30.47 19.42 -12.35
N MET A 216 -29.16 19.65 -12.45
CA MET A 216 -28.33 20.04 -11.31
C MET A 216 -28.67 21.45 -10.80
N ILE A 217 -28.98 22.38 -11.70
CA ILE A 217 -29.49 23.71 -11.34
C ILE A 217 -30.89 23.60 -10.70
N GLU A 218 -31.80 22.83 -11.30
CA GLU A 218 -33.17 22.67 -10.81
C GLU A 218 -33.23 22.00 -9.43
N SER A 219 -32.35 21.03 -9.18
CA SER A 219 -32.25 20.37 -7.88
C SER A 219 -31.54 21.20 -6.80
N GLY A 220 -31.00 22.37 -7.16
CA GLY A 220 -30.28 23.25 -6.25
C GLY A 220 -28.88 22.75 -5.87
N LEU A 221 -28.35 21.76 -6.57
CA LEU A 221 -26.97 21.30 -6.44
C LEU A 221 -25.98 22.31 -7.02
N VAL A 222 -26.40 22.97 -8.10
CA VAL A 222 -25.71 24.08 -8.74
C VAL A 222 -26.56 25.33 -8.58
N VAL A 223 -25.96 26.43 -8.13
CA VAL A 223 -26.64 27.71 -7.94
C VAL A 223 -26.03 28.74 -8.86
N GLU A 224 -26.86 29.33 -9.72
CA GLU A 224 -26.50 30.48 -10.53
C GLU A 224 -26.78 31.77 -9.75
N MET A 225 -25.80 32.66 -9.72
CA MET A 225 -25.85 33.92 -9.01
C MET A 225 -25.43 35.06 -9.94
N ASN A 226 -26.39 35.89 -10.31
CA ASN A 226 -26.17 37.03 -11.18
C ASN A 226 -25.98 38.29 -10.33
N ILE A 227 -24.75 38.80 -10.31
CA ILE A 227 -24.39 40.02 -9.58
C ILE A 227 -24.37 41.18 -10.56
N VAL A 228 -25.34 42.10 -10.44
CA VAL A 228 -25.37 43.34 -11.21
C VAL A 228 -24.38 44.34 -10.62
N GLN A 229 -23.45 44.81 -11.44
CA GLN A 229 -22.42 45.77 -11.05
C GLN A 229 -22.91 47.22 -11.19
N PRO A 230 -22.24 48.20 -10.53
CA PRO A 230 -22.62 49.62 -10.60
C PRO A 230 -22.61 50.22 -12.01
N ASP A 231 -21.84 49.63 -12.94
CA ASP A 231 -21.77 50.02 -14.34
C ASP A 231 -22.81 49.33 -15.23
N GLN A 232 -23.78 48.64 -14.62
CA GLN A 232 -24.83 47.83 -15.26
C GLN A 232 -24.33 46.58 -15.99
N THR A 233 -23.06 46.21 -15.85
CA THR A 233 -22.60 44.88 -16.29
C THR A 233 -23.09 43.80 -15.32
N VAL A 234 -23.26 42.58 -15.80
CA VAL A 234 -23.69 41.44 -14.99
C VAL A 234 -22.51 40.48 -14.88
N LEU A 235 -22.15 40.13 -13.64
CA LEU A 235 -21.26 39.02 -13.34
C LEU A 235 -22.11 37.78 -13.08
N GLU A 236 -22.01 36.81 -13.98
CA GLU A 236 -22.65 35.51 -13.85
C GLU A 236 -21.70 34.57 -13.10
N LEU A 237 -22.11 34.10 -11.93
CA LEU A 237 -21.36 33.13 -11.13
C LEU A 237 -22.16 31.85 -11.02
N VAL A 238 -21.47 30.73 -11.16
CA VAL A 238 -22.04 29.42 -10.89
C VAL A 238 -21.29 28.81 -9.72
N LEU A 239 -22.02 28.40 -8.69
CA LEU A 239 -21.46 27.73 -7.52
C LEU A 239 -22.04 26.33 -7.39
N ALA A 240 -21.16 25.35 -7.24
CA ALA A 240 -21.50 24.01 -6.82
C ALA A 240 -20.80 23.71 -5.49
N PHE A 241 -21.54 23.17 -4.52
CA PHE A 241 -20.94 22.77 -3.24
C PHE A 241 -20.35 21.36 -3.37
N ILE A 242 -19.02 21.27 -3.34
CA ILE A 242 -18.30 19.98 -3.36
C ILE A 242 -18.15 19.50 -1.91
N GLY A 243 -19.18 18.84 -1.40
CA GLY A 243 -19.17 18.21 -0.07
C GLY A 243 -18.44 16.86 -0.03
N HIS A 244 -18.20 16.26 -1.19
CA HIS A 244 -17.57 14.95 -1.35
C HIS A 244 -16.57 14.99 -2.52
N GLU A 245 -15.35 14.47 -2.34
CA GLU A 245 -14.26 14.63 -3.32
C GLU A 245 -14.61 14.06 -4.71
N GLY A 246 -15.31 12.92 -4.76
CA GLY A 246 -15.73 12.33 -6.04
C GLY A 246 -16.61 13.25 -6.89
N ILE A 247 -17.34 14.20 -6.28
CA ILE A 247 -18.19 15.15 -7.01
C ILE A 247 -17.34 16.13 -7.82
N GLY A 248 -16.13 16.46 -7.33
CA GLY A 248 -15.21 17.34 -8.05
C GLY A 248 -14.61 16.73 -9.31
N GLU A 249 -14.74 15.41 -9.51
CA GLU A 249 -14.35 14.74 -10.77
C GLU A 249 -15.50 14.71 -11.80
N LEU A 250 -16.74 14.99 -11.36
CA LEU A 250 -17.94 14.95 -12.19
C LEU A 250 -18.31 16.30 -12.81
N LEU A 251 -17.85 17.39 -12.22
CA LEU A 251 -18.13 18.78 -12.60
C LEU A 251 -16.94 19.41 -13.32
#